data_AF-A0A418PQX1-F1
#
_entry.id   AF-A0A418PQX1-F1
#
_cell.length_a   1.000
_cell.length_b   1.000
_cell.length_c   1.000
_cell.angle_alpha   90.00
_cell.angle_beta   90.00
_cell.angle_gamma   90.00
#
_symmetry.space_group_name_H-M   'P 1'
#
loop_
_entity.id
_entity.type
_entity.pdbx_description
1 polymer ?
#
loop_
_entity_poly.entity_id
_entity_poly.type
_entity_poly.pdbx_seq_one_letter_code
_entity_poly.pdbx_strand_id
1 'polypeptide(L)'
;MKALKWVKWMLVFVMLPSLVWAQKQERQVGDTTYYKTLIPEEKQGLLKNVSMIANMNYAFRNEFVDGEYVQSRFRNEQFRLEFRGQVHDKVYFRFRDRYTRAQTSESIDNLSRSVDLAYIRVDLSDKWSISAGKMCADWGAWEFDWNPIDIYEYSDIVEYADNFLTGVGFSYTASPKNQWTFQVLDSRTKSFNELYGAQPNFSESKAPLAFVANWRGSLFDGKVKTIWSYSLFNEAQDASGNGANMNYIALGNEFNITSKFRFIYDFKWSDEELDRTGIVSETIPNDLYNYSVANTVYTGHWVNFRYMINQKVHLTFVGMLDIANWKNSFNDPENTTGEEHIRNAWGFIPAVEVYPWDDLNLKFFANWVGRSYDYSEYAQDRFGAKNYTTGRFTVGFISPLAIF
;
A
#
# COMPACT_ATOMS: atom_id res chain seq x y z
N MET A 1 60.25 -31.01 3.56
CA MET A 1 59.81 -29.72 2.99
C MET A 1 58.36 -29.49 3.43
N LYS A 2 58.10 -28.87 4.58
CA LYS A 2 57.88 -27.41 4.77
C LYS A 2 56.83 -26.81 3.82
N ALA A 3 55.55 -26.95 4.17
CA ALA A 3 54.49 -25.94 4.00
C ALA A 3 53.12 -26.52 4.40
N LEU A 4 52.89 -26.80 5.69
CA LEU A 4 51.54 -27.15 6.17
C LEU A 4 51.37 -26.86 7.68
N LYS A 5 51.51 -25.59 8.07
CA LYS A 5 51.27 -25.15 9.47
C LYS A 5 50.63 -23.75 9.58
N TRP A 6 49.86 -23.31 8.59
CA TRP A 6 49.24 -21.96 8.58
C TRP A 6 47.71 -21.95 8.38
N VAL A 7 47.01 -23.06 8.63
CA VAL A 7 45.53 -23.13 8.46
C VAL A 7 44.78 -23.28 9.79
N LYS A 8 45.47 -23.46 10.92
CA LYS A 8 44.81 -23.59 12.24
C LYS A 8 44.62 -22.27 13.02
N TRP A 9 45.10 -21.14 12.49
CA TRP A 9 44.96 -19.83 13.15
C TRP A 9 44.01 -18.85 12.45
N MET A 10 43.50 -19.16 11.24
CA MET A 10 42.47 -18.33 10.57
C MET A 10 41.03 -18.69 10.96
N LEU A 11 40.78 -19.89 11.47
CA LEU A 11 39.44 -20.33 11.91
C LEU A 11 39.11 -19.98 13.36
N VAL A 12 40.10 -19.48 14.13
CA VAL A 12 39.92 -19.01 15.51
C VAL A 12 39.53 -17.52 15.55
N PHE A 13 39.68 -16.78 14.44
CA PHE A 13 39.27 -15.37 14.34
C PHE A 13 37.84 -15.17 13.80
N VAL A 14 37.15 -16.23 13.37
CA VAL A 14 35.80 -16.15 12.75
C VAL A 14 34.71 -16.72 13.67
N MET A 15 35.06 -17.35 14.80
CA MET A 15 34.12 -17.99 15.71
C MET A 15 34.52 -17.74 17.18
N LEU A 16 34.11 -16.58 17.70
CA LEU A 16 33.83 -16.22 19.12
C LEU A 16 34.49 -14.87 19.51
N PRO A 17 33.80 -13.96 20.21
CA PRO A 17 32.36 -13.78 20.36
C PRO A 17 31.90 -12.38 19.94
N SER A 18 30.67 -12.31 19.44
CA SER A 18 29.79 -11.14 19.52
C SER A 18 29.45 -10.82 20.98
N LEU A 19 30.49 -10.57 21.79
CA LEU A 19 30.46 -9.93 23.09
C LEU A 19 31.15 -8.56 22.93
N VAL A 20 30.76 -7.81 21.90
CA VAL A 20 30.75 -6.37 22.05
C VAL A 20 29.54 -6.10 22.93
N TRP A 21 29.77 -6.14 24.24
CA TRP A 21 29.02 -5.25 25.11
C TRP A 21 29.27 -3.86 24.53
N ALA A 22 28.33 -3.40 23.71
CA ALA A 22 28.03 -1.98 23.71
C ALA A 22 27.60 -1.71 25.15
N GLN A 23 28.58 -1.43 26.02
CA GLN A 23 28.34 -0.49 27.09
C GLN A 23 27.88 0.77 26.36
N LYS A 24 26.56 0.86 26.17
CA LYS A 24 25.88 2.13 26.19
C LYS A 24 26.19 2.65 27.59
N GLN A 25 27.36 3.28 27.72
CA GLN A 25 27.65 4.10 28.86
C GLN A 25 26.67 5.25 28.71
N GLU A 26 25.47 5.06 29.24
CA GLU A 26 24.66 6.18 29.67
C GLU A 26 25.60 6.96 30.58
N ARG A 27 26.09 8.08 30.04
CA ARG A 27 26.79 9.09 30.83
C ARG A 27 25.91 9.29 32.05
N GLN A 28 26.49 9.03 33.22
CA GLN A 28 25.93 9.29 34.54
C GLN A 28 24.62 10.06 34.44
N VAL A 29 23.50 9.38 34.70
CA VAL A 29 22.28 10.07 35.12
C VAL A 29 22.61 10.63 36.50
N GLY A 30 23.31 11.76 36.48
CA GLY A 30 23.52 12.58 37.64
C GLY A 30 22.16 13.05 38.14
N ASP A 31 22.07 13.19 39.44
CA ASP A 31 20.95 13.77 40.16
C ASP A 31 20.60 15.14 39.56
N THR A 32 19.62 15.19 38.65
CA THR A 32 19.26 16.42 37.94
C THR A 32 17.75 16.54 37.82
N THR A 33 17.13 16.92 38.94
CA THR A 33 15.83 17.58 39.04
C THR A 33 15.81 18.98 38.36
N TYR A 34 16.74 19.27 37.43
CA TYR A 34 16.98 20.60 36.87
C TYR A 34 16.98 20.67 35.34
N TYR A 35 16.82 19.55 34.62
CA TYR A 35 16.66 19.61 33.17
C TYR A 35 15.20 19.89 32.83
N LYS A 36 14.95 21.09 32.28
CA LYS A 36 13.67 21.42 31.66
C LYS A 36 13.42 20.39 30.57
N THR A 37 12.38 19.57 30.74
CA THR A 37 11.92 18.64 29.71
C THR A 37 11.69 19.42 28.42
N LEU A 38 11.99 18.81 27.26
CA LEU A 38 11.76 19.41 25.93
C LEU A 38 10.35 20.00 25.79
N ILE A 39 9.38 19.37 26.48
CA ILE A 39 8.02 19.86 26.67
C ILE A 39 7.80 20.01 28.17
N PRO A 40 7.63 21.24 28.71
CA PRO A 40 7.41 21.49 30.13
C PRO A 40 6.31 20.59 30.69
N GLU A 41 6.48 20.03 31.90
CA GLU A 41 5.51 19.11 32.53
C GLU A 41 4.08 19.68 32.55
N GLU A 42 3.94 20.97 32.88
CA GLU A 42 2.68 21.72 32.86
C GLU A 42 1.98 21.75 31.48
N LYS A 43 2.72 21.51 30.39
CA LYS A 43 2.22 21.47 29.01
C LYS A 43 2.07 20.05 28.46
N GLN A 44 2.58 19.03 29.14
CA GLN A 44 2.46 17.63 28.68
C GLN A 44 0.99 17.17 28.63
N GLY A 45 0.13 17.70 29.51
CA GLY A 45 -1.31 17.46 29.46
C GLY A 45 -1.98 17.91 28.15
N LEU A 46 -1.38 18.83 27.39
CA LEU A 46 -1.87 19.25 26.06
C LEU A 46 -1.68 18.15 24.99
N LEU A 47 -0.79 17.18 25.24
CA LEU A 47 -0.50 16.08 24.33
C LEU A 47 -1.30 14.81 24.66
N LYS A 48 -2.08 14.79 25.75
CA LYS A 48 -2.76 13.57 26.23
C LYS A 48 -3.62 12.85 25.18
N ASN A 49 -4.06 13.58 24.15
CA ASN A 49 -4.91 13.10 23.07
C ASN A 49 -4.24 13.19 21.69
N VAL A 50 -2.92 13.43 21.63
CA VAL A 50 -2.15 13.59 20.40
C VAL A 50 -1.03 12.57 20.39
N SER A 51 -0.82 11.95 19.24
CA SER A 51 0.28 11.02 19.03
C SER A 51 1.12 11.38 17.83
N MET A 52 2.43 11.15 17.97
CA MET A 52 3.39 11.18 16.87
C MET A 52 3.95 9.77 16.65
N ILE A 53 3.90 9.30 15.41
CA ILE A 53 4.30 7.94 15.06
C ILE A 53 5.27 7.98 13.87
N ALA A 54 6.47 7.43 14.06
CA ALA A 54 7.43 7.16 12.99
C ALA A 54 7.20 5.74 12.46
N ASN A 55 6.49 5.63 11.34
CA ASN A 55 6.21 4.37 10.67
C ASN A 55 7.41 4.00 9.79
N MET A 56 8.13 2.94 10.15
CA MET A 56 9.37 2.53 9.50
C MET A 56 9.27 1.12 8.92
N ASN A 57 9.80 0.95 7.71
CA ASN A 57 10.19 -0.32 7.12
C ASN A 57 11.57 -0.12 6.49
N TYR A 58 12.59 -0.76 7.07
CA TYR A 58 13.97 -0.66 6.64
C TYR A 58 14.53 -2.05 6.41
N ALA A 59 15.26 -2.22 5.30
CA ALA A 59 15.67 -3.53 4.88
C ALA A 59 16.98 -3.54 4.08
N PHE A 60 17.68 -4.67 4.16
CA PHE A 60 18.70 -5.07 3.20
C PHE A 60 18.05 -5.97 2.15
N ARG A 61 18.10 -5.53 0.89
CA ARG A 61 17.47 -6.18 -0.25
C ARG A 61 18.51 -6.79 -1.17
N ASN A 62 18.23 -7.98 -1.70
CA ASN A 62 18.94 -8.61 -2.81
C ASN A 62 17.93 -8.80 -3.95
N GLU A 63 18.25 -8.27 -5.13
CA GLU A 63 17.35 -8.20 -6.29
C GLU A 63 17.76 -9.19 -7.37
N PHE A 64 16.75 -9.79 -8.00
CA PHE A 64 16.89 -10.73 -9.11
C PHE A 64 15.91 -10.37 -10.23
N VAL A 65 16.34 -10.50 -11.47
CA VAL A 65 15.49 -10.39 -12.67
C VAL A 65 15.80 -11.59 -13.54
N ASP A 66 14.78 -12.35 -13.92
CA ASP A 66 14.92 -13.58 -14.71
C ASP A 66 15.90 -14.60 -14.09
N GLY A 67 15.88 -14.69 -12.77
CA GLY A 67 16.76 -15.56 -11.97
C GLY A 67 18.18 -15.02 -11.77
N GLU A 68 18.58 -13.97 -12.49
CA GLU A 68 19.92 -13.38 -12.40
C GLU A 68 20.00 -12.35 -11.30
N TYR A 69 21.06 -12.40 -10.51
CA TYR A 69 21.32 -11.41 -9.45
C TYR A 69 21.66 -10.05 -10.07
N VAL A 70 20.96 -9.01 -9.61
CA VAL A 70 21.14 -7.63 -10.10
C VAL A 70 21.99 -6.82 -9.14
N GLN A 71 21.56 -6.71 -7.87
CA GLN A 71 22.26 -5.90 -6.87
C GLN A 71 21.79 -6.19 -5.45
N SER A 72 22.57 -5.70 -4.48
CA SER A 72 22.19 -5.62 -3.07
C SER A 72 22.31 -4.21 -2.54
N ARG A 73 21.36 -3.79 -1.72
CA ARG A 73 21.36 -2.45 -1.12
C ARG A 73 20.55 -2.39 0.17
N PHE A 74 20.94 -1.48 1.04
CA PHE A 74 20.08 -1.04 2.14
C PHE A 74 19.08 -0.01 1.62
N ARG A 75 17.82 -0.15 2.02
CA ARG A 75 16.73 0.73 1.58
C ARG A 75 15.78 1.03 2.74
N ASN A 76 15.37 2.29 2.84
CA ASN A 76 14.15 2.66 3.55
C ASN A 76 12.99 2.36 2.61
N GLU A 77 12.36 1.19 2.77
CA GLU A 77 11.23 0.79 1.94
C GLU A 77 10.03 1.72 2.20
N GLN A 78 9.81 2.05 3.47
CA GLN A 78 8.79 2.99 3.90
C GLN A 78 9.30 3.85 5.07
N PHE A 79 9.12 5.15 4.99
CA PHE A 79 9.23 6.04 6.13
C PHE A 79 8.10 7.08 6.07
N ARG A 80 7.22 7.05 7.08
CA ARG A 80 6.14 8.04 7.25
C ARG A 80 6.14 8.61 8.64
N LEU A 81 5.97 9.92 8.74
CA LEU A 81 5.71 10.58 10.00
C LEU A 81 4.22 10.91 10.08
N GLU A 82 3.55 10.38 11.09
CA GLU A 82 2.13 10.60 11.34
C GLU A 82 1.92 11.40 12.62
N PHE A 83 1.10 12.44 12.55
CA PHE A 83 0.61 13.23 13.68
C PHE A 83 -0.90 13.14 13.69
N ARG A 84 -1.49 12.67 14.78
CA ARG A 84 -2.93 12.53 14.89
C ARG A 84 -3.42 12.76 16.30
N GLY A 85 -4.68 13.15 16.46
CA GLY A 85 -5.24 13.29 17.79
C GLY A 85 -6.58 14.00 17.84
N GLN A 86 -7.14 14.08 19.05
CA GLN A 86 -8.31 14.90 19.34
C GLN A 86 -7.88 16.24 19.94
N VAL A 87 -8.18 17.33 19.23
CA VAL A 87 -7.99 18.71 19.72
C VAL A 87 -9.20 19.23 20.49
N HIS A 88 -10.35 18.56 20.34
CA HIS A 88 -11.60 18.81 21.03
C HIS A 88 -12.37 17.48 21.11
N ASP A 89 -13.32 17.34 22.04
CA ASP A 89 -14.14 16.12 22.23
C ASP A 89 -14.90 15.65 20.97
N LYS A 90 -15.02 16.52 19.98
CA LYS A 90 -15.68 16.26 18.69
C LYS A 90 -14.78 16.47 17.48
N VAL A 91 -13.53 16.92 17.66
CA VAL A 91 -12.67 17.30 16.53
C VAL A 91 -11.37 16.50 16.61
N TYR A 92 -11.21 15.64 15.61
CA TYR A 92 -10.02 14.83 15.38
C TYR A 92 -9.26 15.36 14.16
N PHE A 93 -7.94 15.21 14.16
CA PHE A 93 -7.09 15.50 13.01
C PHE A 93 -6.14 14.33 12.75
N ARG A 94 -5.70 14.21 11.50
CA ARG A 94 -4.63 13.29 11.10
C ARG A 94 -3.84 13.88 9.94
N PHE A 95 -2.54 14.04 10.18
CA PHE A 95 -1.54 14.44 9.21
C PHE A 95 -0.54 13.31 9.04
N ARG A 96 -0.19 12.97 7.81
CA ARG A 96 0.83 11.97 7.52
C ARG A 96 1.60 12.34 6.27
N ASP A 97 2.91 12.40 6.39
CA ASP A 97 3.83 12.64 5.28
C ASP A 97 4.71 11.40 5.04
N ARG A 98 4.96 11.08 3.77
CA ARG A 98 5.76 9.95 3.31
C ARG A 98 7.07 10.43 2.70
N TYR A 99 8.14 10.34 3.47
CA TYR A 99 9.49 10.77 3.09
C TYR A 99 10.18 9.82 2.09
N THR A 100 9.58 8.67 1.77
CA THR A 100 10.05 7.76 0.71
C THR A 100 9.34 7.97 -0.63
N ARG A 101 8.59 9.08 -0.78
CA ARG A 101 7.92 9.49 -2.03
C ARG A 101 8.43 10.86 -2.47
N ALA A 102 8.30 11.16 -3.77
CA ALA A 102 8.69 12.44 -4.32
C ALA A 102 7.93 13.60 -3.66
N GLN A 103 8.64 14.71 -3.39
CA GLN A 103 8.10 15.91 -2.74
C GLN A 103 7.74 17.00 -3.77
N THR A 104 6.92 16.64 -4.75
CA THR A 104 6.44 17.55 -5.79
C THR A 104 5.02 18.00 -5.47
N SER A 105 4.67 19.26 -5.69
CA SER A 105 3.26 19.70 -5.59
C SER A 105 2.45 19.01 -6.67
N GLU A 106 1.30 18.45 -6.30
CA GLU A 106 0.31 17.97 -7.24
C GLU A 106 -0.56 19.15 -7.74
N SER A 107 -1.11 19.02 -8.94
CA SER A 107 -1.69 20.14 -9.68
C SER A 107 -3.13 20.49 -9.27
N ILE A 108 -3.88 19.53 -8.70
CA ILE A 108 -5.30 19.71 -8.37
C ILE A 108 -5.49 20.13 -6.91
N ASP A 109 -4.90 19.42 -5.96
CA ASP A 109 -5.14 19.61 -4.53
C ASP A 109 -4.15 20.55 -3.85
N ASN A 110 -3.15 21.08 -4.59
CA ASN A 110 -2.11 22.00 -4.11
C ASN A 110 -1.37 21.49 -2.85
N LEU A 111 -1.21 20.16 -2.73
CA LEU A 111 -0.42 19.51 -1.69
C LEU A 111 0.77 18.76 -2.31
N SER A 112 1.82 18.57 -1.52
CA SER A 112 2.93 17.72 -1.95
C SER A 112 2.45 16.27 -2.12
N ARG A 113 2.92 15.58 -3.15
CA ARG A 113 2.67 14.16 -3.42
C ARG A 113 3.05 13.25 -2.25
N SER A 114 4.01 13.68 -1.42
CA SER A 114 4.42 12.96 -0.22
C SER A 114 3.38 12.99 0.90
N VAL A 115 2.49 13.98 0.92
CA VAL A 115 1.42 14.10 1.93
C VAL A 115 0.35 13.07 1.64
N ASP A 116 0.39 11.96 2.40
CA ASP A 116 -0.62 10.90 2.34
C ASP A 116 -1.95 11.39 2.95
N LEU A 117 -1.91 12.07 4.10
CA LEU A 117 -3.11 12.46 4.85
C LEU A 117 -2.98 13.90 5.35
N ALA A 118 -4.03 14.67 5.14
CA ALA A 118 -4.23 15.98 5.76
C ALA A 118 -5.72 16.31 5.86
N TYR A 119 -6.36 15.85 6.94
CA TYR A 119 -7.79 16.05 7.14
C TYR A 119 -8.17 16.24 8.61
N ILE A 120 -9.35 16.80 8.80
CA ILE A 120 -10.05 16.81 10.09
C ILE A 120 -11.29 15.91 10.03
N ARG A 121 -11.70 15.37 11.17
CA ARG A 121 -12.97 14.69 11.37
C ARG A 121 -13.75 15.39 12.47
N VAL A 122 -15.01 15.69 12.22
CA VAL A 122 -15.96 16.25 13.17
C VAL A 122 -17.02 15.20 13.51
N ASP A 123 -17.08 14.83 14.78
CA ASP A 123 -18.06 13.89 15.31
C ASP A 123 -19.37 14.65 15.60
N LEU A 124 -20.41 14.40 14.79
CA LEU A 124 -21.72 15.03 14.92
C LEU A 124 -22.52 14.42 16.07
N SER A 125 -22.32 13.13 16.31
CA SER A 125 -22.88 12.33 17.41
C SER A 125 -22.01 11.09 17.64
N ASP A 126 -22.35 10.25 18.61
CA ASP A 126 -21.66 8.99 18.89
C ASP A 126 -21.65 8.01 17.70
N LYS A 127 -22.53 8.21 16.71
CA LYS A 127 -22.67 7.33 15.54
C LYS A 127 -22.27 7.99 14.22
N TRP A 128 -22.22 9.31 14.16
CA TRP A 128 -22.05 10.05 12.90
C TRP A 128 -20.85 10.95 12.96
N SER A 129 -20.02 10.89 11.92
CA SER A 129 -18.89 11.81 11.74
C SER A 129 -18.76 12.25 10.29
N ILE A 130 -18.22 13.46 10.09
CA ILE A 130 -17.84 13.99 8.78
C ILE A 130 -16.33 14.25 8.78
N SER A 131 -15.62 13.84 7.73
CA SER A 131 -14.23 14.20 7.47
C SER A 131 -14.11 15.14 6.27
N ALA A 132 -13.12 16.03 6.29
CA ALA A 132 -12.81 16.92 5.18
C ALA A 132 -11.30 17.16 5.07
N GLY A 133 -10.77 17.12 3.85
CA GLY A 133 -9.35 17.29 3.53
C GLY A 133 -8.81 16.16 2.66
N LYS A 134 -7.48 16.03 2.59
CA LYS A 134 -6.81 14.91 1.90
C LYS A 134 -6.84 13.68 2.78
N MET A 135 -7.49 12.61 2.31
CA MET A 135 -7.68 11.38 3.06
C MET A 135 -7.47 10.16 2.18
N CYS A 136 -7.33 8.99 2.79
CA CYS A 136 -7.35 7.75 2.03
C CYS A 136 -8.75 7.53 1.48
N ALA A 137 -8.86 7.32 0.17
CA ALA A 137 -10.08 6.82 -0.45
C ALA A 137 -10.40 5.45 0.14
N ASP A 138 -11.65 5.22 0.54
CA ASP A 138 -12.06 4.06 1.31
C ASP A 138 -12.35 2.85 0.42
N TRP A 139 -11.36 2.51 -0.41
CA TRP A 139 -11.42 1.51 -1.47
C TRP A 139 -11.66 0.10 -0.97
N GLY A 140 -11.65 -0.14 0.34
CA GLY A 140 -11.93 -1.44 0.93
C GLY A 140 -10.84 -2.48 0.67
N ALA A 141 -11.15 -3.75 0.94
CA ALA A 141 -10.18 -4.84 1.03
C ALA A 141 -9.09 -4.63 2.12
N TRP A 142 -8.45 -5.71 2.55
CA TRP A 142 -7.49 -5.68 3.66
C TRP A 142 -6.09 -5.27 3.24
N GLU A 143 -5.61 -5.70 2.08
CA GLU A 143 -4.30 -5.30 1.55
C GLU A 143 -4.14 -3.78 1.52
N PHE A 144 -5.21 -3.09 1.11
CA PHE A 144 -5.26 -1.65 1.01
C PHE A 144 -5.44 -0.96 2.37
N ASP A 145 -6.29 -1.50 3.25
CA ASP A 145 -6.61 -0.91 4.57
C ASP A 145 -5.47 -1.07 5.60
N TRP A 146 -4.58 -2.05 5.39
CA TRP A 146 -3.42 -2.24 6.25
C TRP A 146 -2.44 -1.06 6.24
N ASN A 147 -1.68 -0.93 7.33
CA ASN A 147 -0.62 0.06 7.40
C ASN A 147 0.41 -0.24 6.30
N PRO A 148 0.74 0.72 5.42
CA PRO A 148 1.66 0.46 4.31
C PRO A 148 3.05 -0.05 4.70
N ILE A 149 3.48 0.12 5.95
CA ILE A 149 4.77 -0.46 6.41
C ILE A 149 4.72 -1.97 6.57
N ASP A 150 3.53 -2.56 6.74
CA ASP A 150 3.31 -3.99 6.93
C ASP A 150 3.12 -4.76 5.61
N ILE A 151 2.96 -4.05 4.50
CA ILE A 151 2.86 -4.65 3.17
C ILE A 151 4.27 -4.82 2.61
N TYR A 152 4.65 -6.06 2.32
CA TYR A 152 5.96 -6.36 1.74
C TYR A 152 6.03 -6.00 0.26
N GLU A 153 4.98 -6.27 -0.50
CA GLU A 153 4.80 -5.91 -1.92
C GLU A 153 3.30 -5.87 -2.18
N TYR A 154 2.84 -4.89 -2.94
CA TYR A 154 1.43 -4.74 -3.30
C TYR A 154 1.07 -5.57 -4.55
N SER A 155 -0.19 -5.99 -4.65
CA SER A 155 -0.81 -6.41 -5.90
C SER A 155 -0.93 -5.22 -6.85
N ASP A 156 -0.96 -5.49 -8.15
CA ASP A 156 -0.82 -4.48 -9.20
C ASP A 156 -1.88 -3.37 -9.08
N ILE A 157 -3.15 -3.71 -8.88
CA ILE A 157 -4.23 -2.72 -8.75
C ILE A 157 -3.94 -1.74 -7.60
N VAL A 158 -3.37 -2.21 -6.48
CA VAL A 158 -3.09 -1.37 -5.31
C VAL A 158 -1.78 -0.60 -5.48
N GLU A 159 -0.77 -1.19 -6.10
CA GLU A 159 0.51 -0.52 -6.35
C GLU A 159 0.34 0.70 -7.28
N TYR A 160 -0.53 0.57 -8.29
CA TYR A 160 -0.80 1.60 -9.29
C TYR A 160 -1.92 2.58 -8.87
N ALA A 161 -2.54 2.37 -7.71
CA ALA A 161 -3.60 3.22 -7.19
C ALA A 161 -3.11 4.63 -6.78
N ASP A 162 -3.82 5.67 -7.21
CA ASP A 162 -3.74 6.99 -6.54
C ASP A 162 -4.89 7.11 -5.54
N ASN A 163 -4.57 6.88 -4.27
CA ASN A 163 -5.55 6.57 -3.24
C ASN A 163 -5.60 7.59 -2.10
N PHE A 164 -4.77 8.62 -2.13
CA PHE A 164 -4.82 9.74 -1.20
C PHE A 164 -5.42 10.95 -1.90
N LEU A 165 -6.72 11.14 -1.73
CA LEU A 165 -7.52 12.08 -2.49
C LEU A 165 -8.15 13.14 -1.57
N THR A 166 -8.40 14.31 -2.12
CA THR A 166 -9.00 15.43 -1.39
C THR A 166 -10.51 15.38 -1.54
N GLY A 167 -11.24 15.63 -0.44
CA GLY A 167 -12.70 15.73 -0.49
C GLY A 167 -13.34 15.64 0.88
N VAL A 168 -14.52 15.02 0.92
CA VAL A 168 -15.33 14.85 2.12
C VAL A 168 -15.72 13.40 2.32
N GLY A 169 -15.77 12.98 3.58
CA GLY A 169 -16.22 11.66 4.00
C GLY A 169 -17.31 11.74 5.04
N PHE A 170 -18.23 10.79 5.01
CA PHE A 170 -19.31 10.61 5.96
C PHE A 170 -19.17 9.21 6.53
N SER A 171 -19.33 9.06 7.84
CA SER A 171 -19.29 7.75 8.48
C SER A 171 -20.47 7.57 9.41
N TYR A 172 -21.10 6.40 9.32
CA TYR A 172 -22.15 5.94 10.21
C TYR A 172 -21.71 4.66 10.91
N THR A 173 -21.54 4.71 12.22
CA THR A 173 -21.21 3.54 13.05
C THR A 173 -22.46 3.12 13.82
N ALA A 174 -23.24 2.18 13.28
CA ALA A 174 -24.47 1.75 13.96
C ALA A 174 -24.18 1.03 15.28
N SER A 175 -23.07 0.28 15.32
CA SER A 175 -22.57 -0.45 16.48
C SER A 175 -21.07 -0.77 16.31
N PRO A 176 -20.39 -1.29 17.35
CA PRO A 176 -18.99 -1.75 17.22
C PRO A 176 -18.78 -2.85 16.17
N LYS A 177 -19.87 -3.48 15.67
CA LYS A 177 -19.82 -4.55 14.67
C LYS A 177 -20.07 -4.05 13.24
N ASN A 178 -20.60 -2.85 13.04
CA ASN A 178 -20.98 -2.37 11.71
C ASN A 178 -20.73 -0.87 11.54
N GLN A 179 -19.98 -0.54 10.49
CA GLN A 179 -19.72 0.82 10.06
C GLN A 179 -19.91 0.95 8.55
N TRP A 180 -20.51 2.05 8.13
CA TRP A 180 -20.62 2.44 6.73
C TRP A 180 -19.90 3.76 6.54
N THR A 181 -19.24 3.91 5.41
CA THR A 181 -18.66 5.18 5.00
C THR A 181 -19.11 5.51 3.59
N PHE A 182 -19.18 6.80 3.32
CA PHE A 182 -19.41 7.34 2.00
C PHE A 182 -18.48 8.53 1.79
N GLN A 183 -17.74 8.56 0.69
CA GLN A 183 -16.85 9.67 0.35
C GLN A 183 -17.21 10.26 -1.00
N VAL A 184 -17.02 11.56 -1.10
CA VAL A 184 -16.97 12.31 -2.35
C VAL A 184 -15.60 12.96 -2.42
N LEU A 185 -14.80 12.57 -3.39
CA LEU A 185 -13.39 12.94 -3.53
C LEU A 185 -13.15 13.53 -4.92
N ASP A 186 -12.10 14.31 -5.09
CA ASP A 186 -11.51 14.49 -6.42
C ASP A 186 -11.03 13.13 -6.92
N SER A 187 -11.30 12.79 -8.18
CA SER A 187 -10.97 11.47 -8.75
C SER A 187 -9.45 11.27 -8.97
N ARG A 188 -8.70 12.38 -8.97
CA ARG A 188 -7.26 12.43 -9.22
C ARG A 188 -6.61 13.64 -8.54
N THR A 189 -5.34 13.51 -8.20
CA THR A 189 -4.50 14.60 -7.69
C THR A 189 -3.77 15.38 -8.80
N LYS A 190 -3.64 14.77 -9.97
CA LYS A 190 -3.01 15.31 -11.18
C LYS A 190 -4.03 15.86 -12.18
N SER A 191 -3.59 16.73 -13.08
CA SER A 191 -4.42 17.14 -14.22
C SER A 191 -4.66 15.96 -15.16
N PHE A 192 -5.74 16.02 -15.94
CA PHE A 192 -6.06 14.96 -16.90
C PHE A 192 -4.90 14.67 -17.86
N ASN A 193 -4.27 15.71 -18.41
CA ASN A 193 -3.17 15.56 -19.36
C ASN A 193 -1.88 14.99 -18.71
N GLU A 194 -1.61 15.29 -17.43
CA GLU A 194 -0.48 14.68 -16.72
C GLU A 194 -0.69 13.19 -16.44
N LEU A 195 -1.95 12.77 -16.32
CA LEU A 195 -2.31 11.39 -16.01
C LEU A 195 -2.43 10.53 -17.27
N TYR A 196 -3.08 11.06 -18.31
CA TYR A 196 -3.48 10.30 -19.50
C TYR A 196 -2.78 10.74 -20.79
N GLY A 197 -2.04 11.84 -20.76
CA GLY A 197 -1.51 12.48 -21.96
C GLY A 197 -2.61 13.08 -22.85
N ALA A 198 -2.26 13.30 -24.12
CA ALA A 198 -3.22 13.75 -25.12
C ALA A 198 -4.19 12.61 -25.46
N GLN A 199 -5.49 12.83 -25.30
CA GLN A 199 -6.51 11.82 -25.53
C GLN A 199 -7.27 12.11 -26.83
N PRO A 200 -7.28 11.20 -27.82
CA PRO A 200 -7.94 11.45 -29.11
C PRO A 200 -9.46 11.37 -29.03
N ASN A 201 -9.97 10.53 -28.12
CA ASN A 201 -11.39 10.15 -28.06
C ASN A 201 -12.11 10.64 -26.79
N PHE A 202 -11.37 11.27 -25.87
CA PHE A 202 -11.90 11.71 -24.59
C PHE A 202 -11.59 13.18 -24.32
N SER A 203 -12.54 13.85 -23.68
CA SER A 203 -12.38 15.18 -23.11
C SER A 203 -12.44 15.11 -21.58
N GLU A 204 -11.61 15.92 -20.92
CA GLU A 204 -11.55 15.97 -19.46
C GLU A 204 -12.92 16.29 -18.83
N SER A 205 -13.29 15.55 -17.77
CA SER A 205 -14.47 15.89 -16.97
C SER A 205 -14.31 17.26 -16.30
N LYS A 206 -15.36 18.08 -16.35
CA LYS A 206 -15.43 19.37 -15.64
C LYS A 206 -15.61 19.22 -14.12
N ALA A 207 -16.01 18.03 -13.67
CA ALA A 207 -16.16 17.70 -12.27
C ALA A 207 -15.63 16.27 -12.06
N PRO A 208 -14.31 16.09 -12.05
CA PRO A 208 -13.68 14.78 -11.90
C PRO A 208 -13.80 14.33 -10.44
N LEU A 209 -14.95 13.75 -10.11
CA LEU A 209 -15.29 13.32 -8.76
C LEU A 209 -15.34 11.79 -8.67
N ALA A 210 -14.88 11.28 -7.53
CA ALA A 210 -15.02 9.90 -7.11
C ALA A 210 -16.03 9.76 -5.99
N PHE A 211 -16.85 8.72 -6.08
CA PHE A 211 -17.84 8.34 -5.08
C PHE A 211 -17.47 6.97 -4.54
N VAL A 212 -17.22 6.87 -3.25
CA VAL A 212 -16.77 5.61 -2.61
C VAL A 212 -17.74 5.26 -1.50
N ALA A 213 -18.38 4.11 -1.58
CA ALA A 213 -19.22 3.56 -0.52
C ALA A 213 -18.55 2.31 0.05
N ASN A 214 -18.45 2.22 1.37
CA ASN A 214 -17.81 1.09 2.05
C ASN A 214 -18.65 0.60 3.23
N TRP A 215 -18.59 -0.71 3.48
CA TRP A 215 -19.10 -1.35 4.67
C TRP A 215 -18.02 -2.19 5.35
N ARG A 216 -17.79 -1.89 6.63
CA ARG A 216 -16.98 -2.70 7.56
C ARG A 216 -17.89 -3.48 8.49
N GLY A 217 -17.78 -4.80 8.45
CA GLY A 217 -18.60 -5.72 9.23
C GLY A 217 -17.77 -6.63 10.14
N SER A 218 -18.30 -6.96 11.32
CA SER A 218 -17.80 -8.01 12.21
C SER A 218 -18.91 -9.02 12.47
N LEU A 219 -18.84 -10.15 11.77
CA LEU A 219 -19.83 -11.22 11.76
C LEU A 219 -19.39 -12.38 12.65
N PHE A 220 -20.35 -13.22 13.09
CA PHE A 220 -20.10 -14.44 13.86
C PHE A 220 -19.15 -14.21 15.07
N ASP A 221 -19.41 -13.15 15.83
CA ASP A 221 -18.59 -12.69 16.97
C ASP A 221 -17.11 -12.47 16.64
N GLY A 222 -16.85 -11.91 15.46
CA GLY A 222 -15.50 -11.48 15.03
C GLY A 222 -14.69 -12.58 14.35
N LYS A 223 -15.28 -13.78 14.16
CA LYS A 223 -14.66 -14.86 13.37
C LYS A 223 -14.53 -14.49 11.90
N VAL A 224 -15.44 -13.67 11.38
CA VAL A 224 -15.38 -13.14 10.02
C VAL A 224 -15.49 -11.62 10.09
N LYS A 225 -14.52 -10.92 9.50
CA LYS A 225 -14.59 -9.47 9.32
C LYS A 225 -14.54 -9.11 7.85
N THR A 226 -15.35 -8.15 7.45
CA THR A 226 -15.49 -7.71 6.05
C THR A 226 -15.06 -6.26 5.91
N ILE A 227 -14.44 -5.95 4.76
CA ILE A 227 -14.26 -4.58 4.27
C ILE A 227 -14.65 -4.59 2.80
N TRP A 228 -15.88 -4.21 2.52
CA TRP A 228 -16.46 -4.26 1.19
C TRP A 228 -16.73 -2.86 0.67
N SER A 229 -16.42 -2.60 -0.59
CA SER A 229 -16.60 -1.30 -1.19
C SER A 229 -17.12 -1.39 -2.63
N TYR A 230 -17.73 -0.29 -3.05
CA TYR A 230 -17.91 0.05 -4.45
C TYR A 230 -17.48 1.50 -4.64
N SER A 231 -16.75 1.76 -5.72
CA SER A 231 -16.29 3.08 -6.09
C SER A 231 -16.61 3.40 -7.55
N LEU A 232 -17.03 4.63 -7.80
CA LEU A 232 -17.26 5.18 -9.12
C LEU A 232 -16.40 6.44 -9.28
N PHE A 233 -15.50 6.46 -10.25
CA PHE A 233 -14.61 7.57 -10.55
C PHE A 233 -14.99 8.15 -11.90
N ASN A 234 -15.43 9.41 -11.93
CA ASN A 234 -15.75 10.12 -13.18
C ASN A 234 -14.49 10.82 -13.70
N GLU A 235 -13.90 10.32 -14.79
CA GLU A 235 -12.60 10.79 -15.27
C GLU A 235 -12.70 11.73 -16.48
N ALA A 236 -13.51 11.33 -17.47
CA ALA A 236 -13.59 11.98 -18.78
C ALA A 236 -14.98 11.84 -19.40
N GLN A 237 -15.15 12.33 -20.63
CA GLN A 237 -16.31 12.07 -21.48
C GLN A 237 -15.86 11.70 -22.90
N ASP A 238 -16.53 10.73 -23.51
CA ASP A 238 -16.32 10.36 -24.91
C ASP A 238 -16.86 11.42 -25.88
N ALA A 239 -16.62 11.23 -27.18
CA ALA A 239 -17.09 12.15 -28.23
C ALA A 239 -18.63 12.25 -28.35
N SER A 240 -19.37 11.30 -27.79
CA SER A 240 -20.84 11.29 -27.74
C SER A 240 -21.39 11.93 -26.45
N GLY A 241 -20.52 12.37 -25.54
CA GLY A 241 -20.87 12.99 -24.27
C GLY A 241 -21.21 12.00 -23.16
N ASN A 242 -20.95 10.70 -23.35
CA ASN A 242 -21.07 9.71 -22.28
C ASN A 242 -19.88 9.84 -21.34
N GLY A 243 -20.10 9.70 -20.03
CA GLY A 243 -19.00 9.69 -19.06
C GLY A 243 -18.10 8.47 -19.27
N ALA A 244 -16.79 8.68 -19.13
CA ALA A 244 -15.77 7.65 -19.06
C ALA A 244 -15.35 7.49 -17.59
N ASN A 245 -15.77 6.39 -16.99
CA ASN A 245 -15.68 6.12 -15.57
C ASN A 245 -14.80 4.90 -15.28
N MET A 246 -14.25 4.87 -14.07
CA MET A 246 -13.75 3.65 -13.45
C MET A 246 -14.75 3.15 -12.41
N ASN A 247 -15.19 1.91 -12.60
CA ASN A 247 -16.01 1.16 -11.65
C ASN A 247 -15.12 0.19 -10.90
N TYR A 248 -15.04 0.33 -9.59
CA TYR A 248 -14.15 -0.48 -8.77
C TYR A 248 -14.89 -1.14 -7.60
N ILE A 249 -14.72 -2.45 -7.46
CA ILE A 249 -15.26 -3.27 -6.38
C ILE A 249 -14.10 -3.89 -5.62
N ALA A 250 -14.11 -3.81 -4.29
CA ALA A 250 -13.20 -4.56 -3.44
C ALA A 250 -13.96 -5.30 -2.33
N LEU A 251 -13.71 -6.60 -2.20
CA LEU A 251 -14.36 -7.48 -1.24
C LEU A 251 -13.31 -8.18 -0.38
N GLY A 252 -12.96 -7.57 0.74
CA GLY A 252 -12.03 -8.15 1.71
C GLY A 252 -12.72 -8.96 2.80
N ASN A 253 -12.16 -10.12 3.12
CA ASN A 253 -12.69 -11.06 4.11
C ASN A 253 -11.54 -11.59 4.98
N GLU A 254 -11.55 -11.25 6.27
CA GLU A 254 -10.64 -11.81 7.27
C GLU A 254 -11.37 -12.92 8.05
N PHE A 255 -10.76 -14.09 8.10
CA PHE A 255 -11.20 -15.27 8.82
C PHE A 255 -10.25 -15.54 10.00
N ASN A 256 -10.76 -15.32 11.20
CA ASN A 256 -10.07 -15.62 12.46
C ASN A 256 -10.45 -17.04 12.90
N ILE A 257 -9.82 -18.05 12.31
CA ILE A 257 -10.15 -19.47 12.56
C ILE A 257 -9.74 -19.89 13.97
N THR A 258 -8.54 -19.48 14.41
CA THR A 258 -8.02 -19.73 15.76
C THR A 258 -7.24 -18.51 16.27
N SER A 259 -6.81 -18.53 17.54
CA SER A 259 -5.93 -17.49 18.08
C SER A 259 -4.54 -17.44 17.41
N LYS A 260 -4.13 -18.52 16.74
CA LYS A 260 -2.82 -18.63 16.08
C LYS A 260 -2.88 -18.45 14.57
N PHE A 261 -4.04 -18.70 13.95
CA PHE A 261 -4.17 -18.73 12.50
C PHE A 261 -5.20 -17.70 12.02
N ARG A 262 -4.73 -16.83 11.13
CA ARG A 262 -5.54 -15.85 10.40
C ARG A 262 -5.39 -16.11 8.91
N PHE A 263 -6.51 -16.11 8.20
CA PHE A 263 -6.56 -16.12 6.74
C PHE A 263 -7.32 -14.89 6.27
N ILE A 264 -6.84 -14.25 5.21
CA ILE A 264 -7.50 -13.15 4.55
C ILE A 264 -7.59 -13.46 3.06
N TYR A 265 -8.73 -13.15 2.48
CA TYR A 265 -8.93 -13.13 1.03
C TYR A 265 -9.57 -11.82 0.60
N ASP A 266 -8.92 -11.17 -0.35
CA ASP A 266 -9.41 -10.00 -1.03
C ASP A 266 -9.66 -10.31 -2.50
N PHE A 267 -10.84 -9.95 -2.98
CA PHE A 267 -11.18 -9.89 -4.40
C PHE A 267 -11.32 -8.43 -4.81
N LYS A 268 -10.72 -8.05 -5.94
CA LYS A 268 -10.79 -6.71 -6.51
C LYS A 268 -11.17 -6.81 -7.99
N TRP A 269 -12.01 -5.90 -8.45
CA TRP A 269 -12.38 -5.79 -9.85
C TRP A 269 -12.48 -4.32 -10.24
N SER A 270 -11.81 -3.93 -11.32
CA SER A 270 -11.82 -2.58 -11.88
C SER A 270 -12.20 -2.65 -13.34
N ASP A 271 -13.29 -1.98 -13.74
CA ASP A 271 -13.69 -1.78 -15.14
C ASP A 271 -13.52 -0.30 -15.48
N GLU A 272 -12.61 -0.03 -16.39
CA GLU A 272 -12.05 1.29 -16.65
C GLU A 272 -12.33 1.67 -18.10
N GLU A 273 -13.27 2.60 -18.30
CA GLU A 273 -13.60 3.11 -19.64
C GLU A 273 -12.42 3.92 -20.23
N LEU A 274 -11.58 4.48 -19.36
CA LEU A 274 -10.25 5.01 -19.68
C LEU A 274 -9.24 4.39 -18.70
N ASP A 275 -8.16 3.81 -19.20
CA ASP A 275 -7.18 3.03 -18.43
C ASP A 275 -6.49 3.88 -17.34
N ARG A 276 -7.09 3.90 -16.16
CA ARG A 276 -6.70 4.68 -14.97
C ARG A 276 -5.56 4.00 -14.23
N THR A 277 -5.56 2.67 -14.19
CA THR A 277 -4.52 1.83 -13.61
C THR A 277 -3.27 1.85 -14.50
N GLY A 278 -3.43 1.95 -15.82
CA GLY A 278 -2.37 2.23 -16.79
C GLY A 278 -1.57 1.01 -17.24
N ILE A 279 -1.80 -0.17 -16.67
CA ILE A 279 -1.01 -1.38 -16.94
C ILE A 279 -1.11 -1.85 -18.40
N VAL A 280 -2.31 -1.83 -18.97
CA VAL A 280 -2.51 -2.19 -20.38
C VAL A 280 -1.83 -1.14 -21.26
N SER A 281 -2.06 0.15 -20.99
CA SER A 281 -1.46 1.24 -21.74
C SER A 281 0.08 1.19 -21.71
N GLU A 282 0.68 0.91 -20.55
CA GLU A 282 2.13 0.75 -20.37
C GLU A 282 2.71 -0.47 -21.12
N THR A 283 1.88 -1.47 -21.43
CA THR A 283 2.28 -2.65 -22.20
C THR A 283 2.38 -2.34 -23.69
N ILE A 284 1.68 -1.31 -24.18
CA ILE A 284 1.61 -0.99 -25.61
C ILE A 284 2.70 0.03 -25.98
N PRO A 285 3.52 -0.24 -27.01
CA PRO A 285 4.48 0.73 -27.52
C PRO A 285 3.87 2.07 -27.92
N ASN A 286 4.55 3.16 -27.57
CA ASN A 286 4.10 4.53 -27.86
C ASN A 286 3.99 4.84 -29.36
N ASP A 287 4.69 4.12 -30.24
CA ASP A 287 4.57 4.28 -31.69
C ASP A 287 3.28 3.66 -32.27
N LEU A 288 2.63 2.77 -31.51
CA LEU A 288 1.27 2.29 -31.80
C LEU A 288 0.22 3.21 -31.19
N TYR A 289 0.28 3.40 -29.87
CA TYR A 289 -0.62 4.30 -29.14
C TYR A 289 0.19 5.09 -28.10
N ASN A 290 0.31 6.41 -28.28
CA ASN A 290 1.01 7.31 -27.37
C ASN A 290 0.09 7.94 -26.32
N TYR A 291 -0.99 7.25 -25.97
CA TYR A 291 -2.05 7.71 -25.08
C TYR A 291 -2.62 6.54 -24.29
N SER A 292 -3.20 6.80 -23.12
CA SER A 292 -3.91 5.77 -22.36
C SER A 292 -5.09 5.21 -23.15
N VAL A 293 -5.18 3.89 -23.27
CA VAL A 293 -6.24 3.23 -24.03
C VAL A 293 -7.56 3.18 -23.25
N ALA A 294 -8.64 2.83 -23.94
CA ALA A 294 -9.97 2.68 -23.37
C ALA A 294 -10.33 1.23 -23.08
N ASN A 295 -11.34 1.02 -22.24
CA ASN A 295 -12.02 -0.26 -21.99
C ASN A 295 -11.09 -1.36 -21.45
N THR A 296 -10.40 -1.08 -20.35
CA THR A 296 -9.54 -2.03 -19.66
C THR A 296 -10.23 -2.63 -18.45
N VAL A 297 -9.97 -3.90 -18.17
CA VAL A 297 -10.51 -4.59 -16.99
C VAL A 297 -9.39 -5.24 -16.21
N TYR A 298 -9.37 -4.96 -14.91
CA TYR A 298 -8.42 -5.53 -13.97
C TYR A 298 -9.14 -6.38 -12.94
N THR A 299 -8.63 -7.58 -12.69
CA THR A 299 -9.13 -8.46 -11.61
C THR A 299 -7.97 -8.85 -10.72
N GLY A 300 -8.10 -8.61 -9.42
CA GLY A 300 -7.07 -8.88 -8.42
C GLY A 300 -7.56 -9.88 -7.39
N HIS A 301 -6.75 -10.91 -7.16
CA HIS A 301 -6.89 -11.83 -6.05
C HIS A 301 -5.69 -11.67 -5.13
N TRP A 302 -5.95 -11.49 -3.84
CA TRP A 302 -4.89 -11.41 -2.84
C TRP A 302 -5.26 -12.24 -1.62
N VAL A 303 -4.30 -13.01 -1.14
CA VAL A 303 -4.46 -13.82 0.07
C VAL A 303 -3.34 -13.54 1.04
N ASN A 304 -3.66 -13.54 2.33
CA ASN A 304 -2.69 -13.50 3.40
C ASN A 304 -2.97 -14.56 4.46
N PHE A 305 -1.98 -15.39 4.70
CA PHE A 305 -1.98 -16.39 5.74
C PHE A 305 -1.00 -15.96 6.82
N ARG A 306 -1.43 -15.99 8.08
CA ARG A 306 -0.54 -15.82 9.23
C ARG A 306 -0.72 -17.00 10.17
N TYR A 307 0.40 -17.61 10.54
CA TYR A 307 0.46 -18.63 11.57
C TYR A 307 1.46 -18.23 12.67
N MET A 308 0.97 -18.10 13.90
CA MET A 308 1.80 -17.81 15.08
C MET A 308 2.31 -19.12 15.67
N ILE A 309 3.60 -19.40 15.49
CA ILE A 309 4.25 -20.56 16.14
C ILE A 309 4.16 -20.38 17.66
N ASN A 310 4.60 -19.20 18.12
CA ASN A 310 4.45 -18.67 19.46
C ASN A 310 4.30 -17.14 19.40
N GLN A 311 4.30 -16.45 20.54
CA GLN A 311 4.12 -14.99 20.60
C GLN A 311 5.25 -14.19 19.94
N LYS A 312 6.42 -14.81 19.73
CA LYS A 312 7.62 -14.16 19.21
C LYS A 312 7.93 -14.51 17.76
N VAL A 313 7.37 -15.59 17.21
CA VAL A 313 7.70 -16.07 15.87
C VAL A 313 6.44 -16.34 15.09
N HIS A 314 6.24 -15.56 14.03
CA HIS A 314 5.12 -15.70 13.10
C HIS A 314 5.64 -16.13 11.73
N LEU A 315 4.87 -16.97 11.06
CA LEU A 315 5.01 -17.28 9.65
C LEU A 315 3.91 -16.55 8.91
N THR A 316 4.27 -15.83 7.86
CA THR A 316 3.33 -15.13 7.00
C THR A 316 3.54 -15.60 5.56
N PHE A 317 2.45 -15.81 4.83
CA PHE A 317 2.48 -16.06 3.39
C PHE A 317 1.48 -15.14 2.70
N VAL A 318 1.92 -14.44 1.66
CA VAL A 318 1.06 -13.71 0.73
C VAL A 318 1.05 -14.41 -0.61
N GLY A 319 -0.11 -14.51 -1.24
CA GLY A 319 -0.25 -14.91 -2.63
C GLY A 319 -1.08 -13.86 -3.38
N MET A 320 -0.72 -13.60 -4.63
CA MET A 320 -1.41 -12.61 -5.46
C MET A 320 -1.50 -13.09 -6.91
N LEU A 321 -2.61 -12.75 -7.55
CA LEU A 321 -2.84 -12.88 -8.99
C LEU A 321 -3.59 -11.63 -9.43
N ASP A 322 -2.97 -10.84 -10.31
CA ASP A 322 -3.63 -9.75 -11.00
C ASP A 322 -3.76 -10.10 -12.49
N ILE A 323 -4.94 -9.89 -13.06
CA ILE A 323 -5.28 -10.18 -14.45
C ILE A 323 -5.63 -8.86 -15.11
N ALA A 324 -4.92 -8.51 -16.19
CA ALA A 324 -5.20 -7.35 -17.02
C ALA A 324 -5.78 -7.79 -18.36
N ASN A 325 -6.95 -7.22 -18.70
CA ASN A 325 -7.63 -7.43 -19.97
C ASN A 325 -7.89 -6.09 -20.65
N TRP A 326 -7.89 -6.11 -21.98
CA TRP A 326 -8.25 -4.99 -22.83
C TRP A 326 -9.42 -5.42 -23.72
N LYS A 327 -10.62 -4.88 -23.48
CA LYS A 327 -11.82 -5.13 -24.30
C LYS A 327 -11.69 -4.39 -25.63
N ASN A 328 -10.79 -4.89 -26.48
CA ASN A 328 -10.20 -4.17 -27.60
C ASN A 328 -10.73 -4.62 -28.97
N SER A 329 -11.82 -5.39 -29.01
CA SER A 329 -12.38 -5.98 -30.23
C SER A 329 -12.65 -4.97 -31.35
N PHE A 330 -12.68 -3.68 -31.04
CA PHE A 330 -12.78 -2.58 -32.00
C PHE A 330 -11.71 -1.48 -31.83
N ASN A 331 -10.83 -1.60 -30.83
CA ASN A 331 -9.82 -0.58 -30.52
C ASN A 331 -8.49 -0.82 -31.24
N ASP A 332 -8.11 -2.08 -31.49
CA ASP A 332 -6.95 -2.43 -32.32
C ASP A 332 -7.40 -3.21 -33.55
N PRO A 333 -7.34 -2.62 -34.76
CA PRO A 333 -7.73 -3.29 -36.00
C PRO A 333 -6.96 -4.58 -36.30
N GLU A 334 -5.75 -4.71 -35.75
CA GLU A 334 -4.91 -5.90 -35.94
C GLU A 334 -5.28 -7.05 -34.97
N ASN A 335 -6.17 -6.81 -33.98
CA ASN A 335 -6.71 -7.88 -33.16
C ASN A 335 -7.82 -8.67 -33.88
N THR A 336 -7.41 -9.47 -34.86
CA THR A 336 -8.34 -10.32 -35.63
C THR A 336 -8.85 -11.54 -34.84
N THR A 337 -8.20 -11.87 -33.73
CA THR A 337 -8.53 -13.05 -32.90
C THR A 337 -9.63 -12.78 -31.88
N GLY A 338 -9.84 -11.50 -31.52
CA GLY A 338 -10.71 -11.10 -30.41
C GLY A 338 -10.12 -11.40 -29.04
N GLU A 339 -8.79 -11.58 -28.93
CA GLU A 339 -8.10 -11.77 -27.65
C GLU A 339 -8.21 -10.52 -26.78
N GLU A 340 -8.79 -10.65 -25.59
CA GLU A 340 -8.90 -9.56 -24.62
C GLU A 340 -7.84 -9.67 -23.53
N HIS A 341 -7.29 -10.86 -23.28
CA HIS A 341 -6.29 -11.07 -22.25
C HIS A 341 -4.95 -10.45 -22.64
N ILE A 342 -4.37 -9.65 -21.75
CA ILE A 342 -3.08 -8.98 -21.99
C ILE A 342 -1.98 -9.54 -21.09
N ARG A 343 -2.23 -9.65 -19.79
CA ARG A 343 -1.21 -10.02 -18.80
C ARG A 343 -1.79 -10.68 -17.56
N ASN A 344 -1.11 -11.70 -17.06
CA ASN A 344 -1.22 -12.17 -15.68
C ASN A 344 0.02 -11.76 -14.89
N ALA A 345 -0.17 -11.27 -13.67
CA ALA A 345 0.90 -10.96 -12.72
C ALA A 345 0.74 -11.81 -11.46
N TRP A 346 1.53 -12.87 -11.36
CA TRP A 346 1.56 -13.76 -10.21
C TRP A 346 2.52 -13.24 -9.14
N GLY A 347 2.23 -13.50 -7.88
CA GLY A 347 3.18 -13.22 -6.80
C GLY A 347 3.02 -14.09 -5.58
N PHE A 348 4.13 -14.32 -4.88
CA PHE A 348 4.14 -15.06 -3.63
C PHE A 348 5.20 -14.51 -2.68
N ILE A 349 4.87 -14.46 -1.39
CA ILE A 349 5.72 -13.88 -0.34
C ILE A 349 5.67 -14.73 0.94
N PRO A 350 6.49 -15.77 1.06
CA PRO A 350 6.78 -16.37 2.36
C PRO A 350 7.66 -15.43 3.19
N ALA A 351 7.30 -15.29 4.46
CA ALA A 351 8.02 -14.48 5.43
C ALA A 351 8.07 -15.15 6.81
N VAL A 352 9.20 -14.96 7.50
CA VAL A 352 9.34 -15.23 8.93
C VAL A 352 9.47 -13.90 9.63
N GLU A 353 8.66 -13.68 10.66
CA GLU A 353 8.62 -12.45 11.44
C GLU A 353 8.92 -12.78 12.91
N VAL A 354 9.84 -12.03 13.50
CA VAL A 354 10.29 -12.19 14.88
C VAL A 354 9.98 -10.93 15.67
N TYR A 355 9.29 -11.09 16.79
CA TYR A 355 8.92 -10.05 17.75
C TYR A 355 9.71 -10.32 19.04
N PRO A 356 10.88 -9.68 19.25
CA PRO A 356 11.73 -10.01 20.39
C PRO A 356 11.16 -9.55 21.73
N TRP A 357 10.35 -8.49 21.69
CA TRP A 357 9.78 -7.79 22.84
C TRP A 357 8.26 -7.84 22.81
N ASP A 358 7.66 -8.01 23.98
CA ASP A 358 6.20 -8.12 24.12
C ASP A 358 5.55 -6.73 24.31
N ASP A 359 6.34 -5.72 24.69
CA ASP A 359 5.93 -4.34 24.99
C ASP A 359 6.34 -3.33 23.90
N LEU A 360 6.99 -3.79 22.83
CA LEU A 360 7.42 -2.95 21.71
C LEU A 360 6.94 -3.55 20.39
N ASN A 361 6.16 -2.78 19.63
CA ASN A 361 5.74 -3.16 18.27
C ASN A 361 6.88 -2.97 17.27
N LEU A 362 7.87 -3.85 17.34
CA LEU A 362 9.02 -3.92 16.45
C LEU A 362 9.22 -5.37 16.04
N LYS A 363 9.06 -5.64 14.75
CA LYS A 363 9.34 -6.95 14.16
C LYS A 363 10.58 -6.90 13.31
N PHE A 364 11.42 -7.93 13.43
CA PHE A 364 12.41 -8.26 12.42
C PHE A 364 11.82 -9.27 11.46
N PHE A 365 12.19 -9.22 10.19
CA PHE A 365 11.66 -10.14 9.21
C PHE A 365 12.73 -10.62 8.24
N ALA A 366 12.51 -11.80 7.69
CA ALA A 366 13.15 -12.28 6.47
C ALA A 366 12.06 -12.77 5.52
N ASN A 367 12.11 -12.37 4.25
CA ASN A 367 11.14 -12.78 3.24
C ASN A 367 11.79 -13.04 1.87
N TRP A 368 11.03 -13.74 1.02
CA TRP A 368 11.27 -13.80 -0.42
C TRP A 368 10.03 -13.27 -1.13
N VAL A 369 10.16 -12.24 -1.96
CA VAL A 369 9.12 -11.77 -2.87
C VAL A 369 9.45 -12.32 -4.26
N GLY A 370 8.58 -13.17 -4.81
CA GLY A 370 8.67 -13.62 -6.20
C GLY A 370 7.49 -13.08 -7.00
N ARG A 371 7.75 -12.54 -8.20
CA ARG A 371 6.74 -12.12 -9.18
C ARG A 371 7.01 -12.77 -10.53
N SER A 372 5.94 -13.13 -11.25
CA SER A 372 5.97 -13.55 -12.66
C SER A 372 4.98 -12.72 -13.43
N TYR A 373 5.39 -12.19 -14.57
CA TYR A 373 4.55 -11.42 -15.47
C TYR A 373 4.45 -12.19 -16.79
N ASP A 374 3.28 -12.75 -17.05
CA ASP A 374 3.02 -13.59 -18.22
C ASP A 374 2.06 -12.84 -19.15
N TYR A 375 2.53 -12.53 -20.35
CA TYR A 375 1.78 -11.82 -21.39
C TYR A 375 1.13 -12.82 -22.35
N SER A 376 -0.05 -12.47 -22.88
CA SER A 376 -0.71 -13.26 -23.91
C SER A 376 0.11 -13.32 -25.20
N GLU A 377 -0.14 -14.33 -26.05
CA GLU A 377 0.49 -14.41 -27.37
C GLU A 377 0.22 -13.15 -28.19
N TYR A 378 -1.02 -12.64 -28.14
CA TYR A 378 -1.40 -11.38 -28.75
C TYR A 378 -0.51 -10.22 -28.28
N ALA A 379 -0.34 -10.04 -26.97
CA ALA A 379 0.50 -8.96 -26.44
C ALA A 379 1.98 -9.12 -26.83
N GLN A 380 2.49 -10.35 -26.89
CA GLN A 380 3.87 -10.61 -27.32
C GLN A 380 4.07 -10.31 -28.81
N ASP A 381 3.16 -10.77 -29.68
CA ASP A 381 3.27 -10.61 -31.13
C ASP A 381 2.96 -9.18 -31.59
N ARG A 382 1.91 -8.57 -31.03
CA ARG A 382 1.42 -7.23 -31.43
C ARG A 382 2.23 -6.11 -30.79
N PHE A 383 2.60 -6.24 -29.51
CA PHE A 383 3.23 -5.17 -28.73
C PHE A 383 4.71 -5.43 -28.43
N GLY A 384 5.23 -6.62 -28.73
CA GLY A 384 6.60 -6.99 -28.38
C GLY A 384 6.81 -7.17 -26.87
N ALA A 385 5.72 -7.34 -26.11
CA ALA A 385 5.79 -7.61 -24.68
C ALA A 385 6.55 -8.91 -24.41
N LYS A 386 7.19 -9.03 -23.26
CA LYS A 386 7.98 -10.22 -22.90
C LYS A 386 7.66 -10.67 -21.51
N ASN A 387 7.52 -11.98 -21.35
CA ASN A 387 7.42 -12.57 -20.03
C ASN A 387 8.73 -12.35 -19.28
N TYR A 388 8.61 -12.03 -18.00
CA TYR A 388 9.76 -11.86 -17.13
C TYR A 388 9.40 -12.15 -15.67
N THR A 389 10.42 -12.41 -14.87
CA THR A 389 10.27 -12.66 -13.44
C THR A 389 11.11 -11.69 -12.63
N THR A 390 10.64 -11.36 -11.43
CA THR A 390 11.45 -10.62 -10.46
C THR A 390 11.50 -11.37 -9.13
N GLY A 391 12.65 -11.27 -8.48
CA GLY A 391 12.91 -11.89 -7.18
C GLY A 391 13.50 -10.88 -6.22
N ARG A 392 13.12 -10.99 -4.95
CA ARG A 392 13.68 -10.17 -3.89
C ARG A 392 13.80 -10.95 -2.59
N PHE A 393 15.03 -11.15 -2.13
CA PHE A 393 15.27 -11.59 -0.76
C PHE A 393 15.50 -10.38 0.14
N THR A 394 14.77 -10.30 1.25
CA THR A 394 14.81 -9.13 2.13
C THR A 394 14.99 -9.56 3.58
N VAL A 395 15.88 -8.88 4.30
CA VAL A 395 15.98 -8.96 5.77
C VAL A 395 15.94 -7.55 6.34
N GLY A 396 15.10 -7.30 7.35
CA GLY A 396 14.87 -5.96 7.84
C GLY A 396 14.08 -5.88 9.13
N PHE A 397 13.59 -4.68 9.43
CA PHE A 397 12.66 -4.45 10.52
C PHE A 397 11.50 -3.55 10.09
N ILE A 398 10.36 -3.75 10.76
CA ILE A 398 9.16 -2.93 10.62
C ILE A 398 8.71 -2.50 12.01
N SER A 399 8.40 -1.22 12.17
CA SER A 399 7.83 -0.71 13.41
C SER A 399 7.06 0.59 13.19
N PRO A 400 5.82 0.70 13.72
CA PRO A 400 5.21 1.98 14.02
C PRO A 400 5.74 2.48 15.38
N LEU A 401 6.85 3.21 15.36
CA LEU A 401 7.45 3.77 16.58
C LEU A 401 6.57 4.90 17.11
N ALA A 402 5.77 4.61 18.13
CA ALA A 402 5.00 5.61 18.87
C ALA A 402 5.94 6.42 19.76
N ILE A 403 5.93 7.75 19.61
CA ILE A 403 6.91 8.64 20.25
C ILE A 403 6.33 9.31 21.49
N PHE A 404 5.08 9.80 21.41
CA PHE A 404 4.30 10.31 22.53
C PHE A 404 2.81 10.12 22.27
#